data_AF-A0A933GLL5-F1
#
_entry.id   AF-A0A933GLL5-F1
#
_cell.length_a   1.000
_cell.length_b   1.000
_cell.length_c   1.000
_cell.angle_alpha   90.00
_cell.angle_beta   90.00
_cell.angle_gamma   90.00
#
_symmetry.space_group_name_H-M   'P 1'
#
loop_
_entity.id
_entity.type
_entity.pdbx_description
1 polymer ?
#
loop_
_entity_poly.entity_id
_entity_poly.type
_entity_poly.pdbx_seq_one_letter_code
_entity_poly.pdbx_strand_id
1 'polypeptide(L)'
;MKLRDIVSRVIIDHRKLTEYALSLESPWGRHKAVIFEQALGFTRDNYAELLEQIEEKALDAAATFHGEDEFGQRYTVDVTVRGMEGRQAVVRTGWFVPHETDEARLVTLYVRR
;
A
#
# COMPACT_ATOMS: atom_id res chain seq x y z
N MET A 1 13.56 -4.62 -11.59
CA MET A 1 12.65 -3.53 -11.97
C MET A 1 12.03 -2.98 -10.70
N LYS A 2 12.28 -1.69 -10.42
CA LYS A 2 11.63 -0.92 -9.36
C LYS A 2 10.35 -0.29 -9.90
N LEU A 3 9.46 0.14 -9.01
CA LEU A 3 8.26 0.85 -9.43
C LEU A 3 8.57 2.15 -10.19
N ARG A 4 9.65 2.86 -9.82
CA ARG A 4 10.12 4.06 -10.55
C ARG A 4 10.59 3.82 -11.98
N ASP A 5 10.88 2.57 -12.34
CA ASP A 5 11.24 2.23 -13.72
C ASP A 5 9.98 2.17 -14.61
N ILE A 6 8.78 2.25 -14.01
CA ILE A 6 7.46 2.12 -14.66
C ILE A 6 6.69 3.45 -14.60
N VAL A 7 6.71 4.13 -13.45
CA VAL A 7 5.98 5.38 -13.20
C VAL A 7 6.84 6.40 -12.44
N SER A 8 6.57 7.70 -12.59
CA SER A 8 7.28 8.75 -11.84
C SER A 8 6.67 9.11 -10.48
N ARG A 9 5.37 8.82 -10.26
CA ARG A 9 4.69 9.13 -9.00
C ARG A 9 3.66 8.09 -8.56
N VAL A 10 3.38 8.09 -7.25
CA VAL A 10 2.32 7.30 -6.63
C VAL A 10 1.18 8.21 -6.19
N ILE A 11 -0.06 7.73 -6.33
CA ILE A 11 -1.27 8.39 -5.87
C ILE A 11 -1.95 7.49 -4.85
N ILE A 12 -2.08 7.99 -3.63
CA ILE A 12 -2.71 7.27 -2.53
C ILE A 12 -3.88 8.08 -2.00
N ASP A 13 -5.09 7.58 -2.21
CA ASP A 13 -6.26 8.12 -1.52
C ASP A 13 -6.24 7.63 -0.07
N HIS A 14 -6.14 8.57 0.89
CA HIS A 14 -6.11 8.27 2.32
C HIS A 14 -7.27 7.38 2.78
N ARG A 15 -8.42 7.41 2.09
CA ARG A 15 -9.57 6.52 2.37
C ARG A 15 -9.25 5.05 2.19
N LYS A 16 -8.26 4.70 1.36
CA LYS A 16 -7.76 3.31 1.26
C LYS A 16 -7.15 2.80 2.56
N LEU A 17 -6.64 3.70 3.40
CA LEU A 17 -6.17 3.37 4.74
C LEU A 17 -7.31 3.51 5.75
N THR A 18 -7.97 4.67 5.79
CA THR A 18 -8.91 5.01 6.88
C THR A 18 -10.27 4.32 6.78
N GLU A 19 -10.78 4.06 5.57
CA GLU A 19 -12.09 3.43 5.34
C GLU A 19 -11.99 1.96 4.94
N TYR A 20 -10.81 1.49 4.55
CA TYR A 20 -10.56 0.11 4.13
C TYR A 20 -9.51 -0.60 4.99
N ALA A 21 -8.22 -0.38 4.78
CA ALA A 21 -7.18 -1.24 5.35
C ALA A 21 -7.03 -1.18 6.87
N LEU A 22 -7.30 -0.03 7.49
CA LEU A 22 -7.24 0.18 8.93
C LEU A 22 -8.63 0.30 9.56
N SER A 23 -9.71 0.09 8.79
CA SER A 23 -11.07 0.17 9.29
C SER A 23 -11.60 -1.16 9.81
N LEU A 24 -11.96 -1.18 11.09
CA LEU A 24 -12.69 -2.30 11.70
C LEU A 24 -14.15 -2.40 11.23
N GLU A 25 -14.69 -1.31 10.66
CA GLU A 25 -16.07 -1.22 10.15
C GLU A 25 -16.17 -1.73 8.71
N SER A 26 -15.04 -1.82 7.99
CA SER A 26 -15.00 -2.31 6.62
C SER A 26 -15.23 -3.83 6.56
N PRO A 27 -16.28 -4.33 5.89
CA PRO A 27 -16.54 -5.78 5.80
C PRO A 27 -15.36 -6.57 5.21
N TRP A 28 -14.64 -5.96 4.27
CA TRP A 28 -13.50 -6.55 3.56
C TRP A 28 -12.13 -6.08 4.08
N GLY A 29 -12.12 -5.05 4.93
CA GLY A 29 -10.93 -4.42 5.50
C GLY A 29 -10.64 -4.80 6.95
N ARG A 30 -11.67 -5.20 7.72
CA ARG A 30 -11.55 -5.49 9.17
C ARG A 30 -10.42 -6.46 9.52
N HIS A 31 -10.24 -7.53 8.75
CA HIS A 31 -9.17 -8.50 9.01
C HIS A 31 -7.77 -7.89 8.79
N LYS A 32 -7.63 -6.91 7.88
CA LYS A 32 -6.37 -6.19 7.68
C LYS A 32 -6.13 -5.24 8.85
N ALA A 33 -7.17 -4.52 9.29
CA ALA A 33 -7.07 -3.59 10.40
C ALA A 33 -6.53 -4.26 11.67
N VAL A 34 -7.09 -5.43 12.02
CA VAL A 34 -6.61 -6.24 13.16
C VAL A 34 -5.14 -6.64 13.00
N ILE A 35 -4.72 -7.04 11.79
CA ILE A 35 -3.32 -7.43 11.56
C ILE A 35 -2.39 -6.21 11.60
N PHE A 36 -2.79 -5.06 11.05
CA PHE A 36 -2.01 -3.83 11.11
C PHE A 36 -1.79 -3.37 12.54
N GLU A 37 -2.83 -3.38 13.36
CA GLU A 37 -2.75 -3.04 14.77
C GLU A 37 -1.82 -4.01 15.52
N GLN A 38 -1.98 -5.33 15.31
CA GLN A 38 -1.15 -6.33 15.98
C GLN A 38 0.32 -6.31 15.56
N ALA A 39 0.58 -6.23 14.26
CA ALA A 39 1.93 -6.37 13.70
C ALA A 39 2.73 -5.07 13.72
N LEU A 40 2.05 -3.92 13.60
CA LEU A 40 2.69 -2.61 13.43
C LEU A 40 2.11 -1.52 14.35
N GLY A 41 1.01 -1.75 15.06
CA GLY A 41 0.37 -0.73 15.89
C GLY A 41 -0.34 0.38 15.11
N PHE A 42 -0.63 0.17 13.81
CA PHE A 42 -1.36 1.15 13.01
C PHE A 42 -2.87 0.95 13.10
N THR A 43 -3.58 2.05 13.31
CA THR A 43 -5.04 2.19 13.36
C THR A 43 -5.46 3.38 12.48
N ARG A 44 -6.77 3.67 12.41
CA ARG A 44 -7.27 4.85 11.71
C ARG A 44 -6.73 6.16 12.27
N ASP A 45 -6.33 6.21 13.54
CA ASP A 45 -5.96 7.46 14.22
C ASP A 45 -4.52 7.90 13.92
N ASN A 46 -3.66 6.94 13.58
CA ASN A 46 -2.24 7.16 13.27
C ASN A 46 -1.86 6.75 11.83
N TYR A 47 -2.84 6.67 10.93
CA TYR A 47 -2.65 6.21 9.55
C TYR A 47 -1.64 7.03 8.75
N ALA A 48 -1.44 8.31 9.10
CA ALA A 48 -0.59 9.24 8.37
C ALA A 48 0.88 8.77 8.32
N GLU A 49 1.39 8.19 9.43
CA GLU A 49 2.76 7.66 9.48
C GLU A 49 2.94 6.41 8.60
N LEU A 50 1.90 5.60 8.43
CA LEU A 50 1.90 4.49 7.48
C LEU A 50 1.88 5.02 6.04
N LEU A 51 1.03 6.02 5.77
CA LEU A 51 0.89 6.66 4.47
C LEU A 51 2.23 7.22 3.98
N GLU A 52 2.86 8.07 4.79
CA GLU A 52 4.15 8.71 4.50
C GLU A 52 5.22 7.67 4.14
N GLN A 53 5.35 6.61 4.94
CA GLN A 53 6.31 5.56 4.66
C GLN A 53 6.05 4.81 3.35
N ILE A 54 4.79 4.68 2.93
CA ILE A 54 4.47 4.07 1.63
C ILE A 54 4.82 5.03 0.50
N GLU A 55 4.47 6.31 0.61
CA GLU A 55 4.77 7.34 -0.38
C GLU A 55 6.28 7.47 -0.63
N GLU A 56 7.07 7.51 0.44
CA GLU A 56 8.53 7.63 0.37
C GLU A 56 9.20 6.41 -0.29
N LYS A 57 8.69 5.20 -0.01
CA LYS A 57 9.43 3.96 -0.31
C LYS A 57 8.90 3.20 -1.52
N ALA A 58 7.65 3.40 -1.92
CA ALA A 58 7.00 2.59 -2.95
C ALA A 58 7.73 2.65 -4.30
N LEU A 59 8.11 3.86 -4.75
CA LEU A 59 8.82 4.05 -6.02
C LEU A 59 10.20 3.36 -6.05
N ASP A 60 10.84 3.21 -4.89
CA ASP A 60 12.17 2.61 -4.79
C ASP A 60 12.16 1.09 -4.62
N ALA A 61 11.01 0.52 -4.29
CA ALA A 61 10.88 -0.90 -4.03
C ALA A 61 10.63 -1.71 -5.32
N ALA A 62 10.98 -2.99 -5.27
CA ALA A 62 10.85 -3.90 -6.40
C ALA A 62 9.37 -4.10 -6.75
N ALA A 63 9.05 -3.97 -8.04
CA ALA A 63 7.70 -4.14 -8.56
C ALA A 63 7.53 -5.52 -9.20
N THR A 64 6.49 -6.23 -8.79
CA THR A 64 6.07 -7.51 -9.40
C THR A 64 4.85 -7.27 -10.27
N PHE A 65 4.94 -7.58 -11.55
CA PHE A 65 3.83 -7.50 -12.51
C PHE A 65 2.85 -8.66 -12.30
N HIS A 66 1.54 -8.37 -12.39
CA HIS A 66 0.48 -9.37 -12.26
C HIS A 66 -0.40 -9.51 -13.50
N GLY A 67 -0.37 -8.54 -14.41
CA GLY A 67 -1.18 -8.58 -15.62
C GLY A 67 -1.56 -7.20 -16.12
N GLU A 68 -2.13 -7.19 -17.32
CA GLU A 68 -2.55 -6.01 -18.05
C GLU A 68 -3.89 -6.28 -18.72
N ASP A 69 -4.75 -5.26 -18.75
CA ASP A 69 -6.00 -5.25 -19.52
C ASP A 69 -6.13 -3.95 -20.31
N GLU A 70 -7.30 -3.72 -20.92
CA GLU A 70 -7.60 -2.52 -21.69
C GLU A 70 -7.53 -1.20 -20.88
N PHE A 71 -7.51 -1.27 -19.55
CA PHE A 71 -7.47 -0.10 -18.68
C PHE A 71 -6.07 0.19 -18.15
N GLY A 72 -5.23 -0.83 -17.98
CA GLY A 72 -3.87 -0.64 -17.50
C GLY A 72 -3.23 -1.89 -16.90
N GLN A 73 -2.14 -1.66 -16.20
CA GLN A 73 -1.27 -2.69 -15.63
C GLN A 73 -1.41 -2.79 -14.12
N ARG A 74 -1.24 -4.00 -13.57
CA ARG A 74 -1.31 -4.27 -12.13
C ARG A 74 0.03 -4.73 -11.59
N TYR A 75 0.46 -4.11 -10.51
CA TYR A 75 1.72 -4.41 -9.84
C TYR A 75 1.53 -4.61 -8.34
N THR A 76 2.45 -5.33 -7.71
CA THR A 76 2.62 -5.27 -6.25
C THR A 76 4.03 -4.86 -5.90
N VAL A 77 4.16 -4.15 -4.78
CA VAL A 77 5.43 -3.68 -4.22
C VAL A 77 5.44 -3.98 -2.72
N ASP A 78 6.54 -4.52 -2.23
CA ASP A 78 6.74 -4.80 -0.80
C ASP A 78 7.56 -3.69 -0.15
N VAL A 79 6.96 -3.03 0.83
CA VAL A 79 7.56 -1.91 1.57
C VAL A 79 7.84 -2.35 2.99
N THR A 80 9.06 -2.11 3.47
CA THR A 80 9.38 -2.32 4.88
C THR A 80 8.93 -1.13 5.71
N VAL A 81 7.97 -1.37 6.60
CA VAL A 81 7.33 -0.35 7.43
C VAL A 81 7.77 -0.50 8.87
N ARG A 82 8.10 0.63 9.49
CA ARG A 82 8.32 0.75 10.94
C ARG A 82 7.00 1.11 11.60
N GLY A 83 6.61 0.33 12.59
CA GLY A 83 5.42 0.51 13.39
C GLY A 83 5.73 1.06 14.78
N MET A 84 4.69 1.13 15.60
CA MET A 84 4.76 1.62 16.97
C MET A 84 5.60 0.70 17.86
N GLU A 85 6.26 1.28 18.86
CA GLU A 85 7.05 0.56 19.88
C GLU A 85 8.17 -0.31 19.26
N GLY A 86 8.77 0.13 18.15
CA GLY A 86 9.86 -0.57 17.49
C GLY A 86 9.43 -1.78 16.66
N ARG A 87 8.13 -1.99 16.46
CA ARG A 87 7.61 -3.02 15.55
C ARG A 87 8.07 -2.76 14.11
N GLN A 88 8.22 -3.83 13.33
CA GLN A 88 8.58 -3.73 11.93
C GLN A 88 8.00 -4.91 11.16
N ALA A 89 7.45 -4.63 9.98
CA ALA A 89 6.89 -5.66 9.11
C ALA A 89 6.97 -5.23 7.65
N VAL A 90 6.83 -6.20 6.76
CA VAL A 90 6.69 -5.94 5.32
C VAL A 90 5.21 -5.71 5.01
N VAL A 91 4.90 -4.58 4.39
CA VAL A 91 3.56 -4.26 3.88
C VAL A 91 3.58 -4.44 2.37
N ARG A 92 2.76 -5.35 1.87
CA ARG A 92 2.53 -5.51 0.44
C ARG A 92 1.50 -4.49 -0.01
N THR A 93 1.85 -3.68 -1.00
CA THR A 93 1.00 -2.68 -1.64
C THR A 93 0.69 -3.12 -3.07
N GLY A 94 -0.58 -3.01 -3.47
CA GLY A 94 -1.05 -3.30 -4.81
C GLY A 94 -1.36 -2.01 -5.56
N TRP A 95 -0.86 -1.91 -6.78
CA TRP A 95 -0.88 -0.71 -7.60
C TRP A 95 -1.54 -0.97 -8.94
N PHE A 96 -2.34 -0.01 -9.39
CA PHE A 96 -2.87 0.05 -10.75
C PHE A 96 -2.21 1.21 -11.49
N VAL A 97 -1.64 0.93 -12.65
CA VAL A 97 -1.00 1.90 -13.54
C VAL A 97 -1.90 2.03 -14.77
N PRO A 98 -2.74 3.07 -14.87
CA PRO A 98 -3.56 3.31 -16.05
C PRO A 98 -2.69 3.51 -17.29
N HIS A 99 -3.17 3.06 -18.45
CA HIS A 99 -2.54 3.39 -19.73
C HIS A 99 -2.42 4.90 -19.94
N GLU A 100 -1.39 5.31 -20.67
CA GLU A 100 -1.14 6.72 -21.02
C GLU A 100 -0.93 7.65 -19.80
N THR A 101 -0.67 7.07 -18.61
CA THR A 101 -0.34 7.83 -17.40
C THR A 101 1.02 7.42 -16.86
N ASP A 102 1.62 8.32 -16.08
CA ASP A 102 2.90 8.11 -15.41
C ASP A 102 2.69 7.98 -13.88
N GLU A 103 1.58 7.36 -13.49
CA GLU A 103 1.08 7.30 -12.12
C GLU A 103 0.68 5.89 -11.71
N ALA A 104 1.10 5.47 -10.51
CA ALA A 104 0.57 4.28 -9.86
C ALA A 104 -0.47 4.66 -8.80
N ARG A 105 -1.69 4.11 -8.89
CA ARG A 105 -2.77 4.34 -7.93
C ARG A 105 -2.89 3.17 -6.96
N LEU A 106 -2.95 3.45 -5.66
CA LEU A 106 -3.05 2.40 -4.64
C LEU A 106 -4.42 1.72 -4.70
N VAL A 107 -4.41 0.40 -4.91
CA VAL A 107 -5.62 -0.44 -4.95
C VAL A 107 -5.87 -1.09 -3.59
N THR A 108 -4.81 -1.62 -2.98
CA THR A 108 -4.88 -2.37 -1.71
C THR A 108 -3.53 -2.36 -0.99
N LEU A 109 -3.55 -2.61 0.31
CA LEU A 109 -2.37 -2.82 1.13
C LEU A 109 -2.67 -3.79 2.28
N TYR A 110 -1.69 -4.60 2.66
CA TYR A 110 -1.78 -5.50 3.81
C TYR A 110 -0.40 -5.90 4.32
N VAL A 111 -0.32 -6.23 5.61
CA VAL A 111 0.90 -6.81 6.19
C VAL A 111 1.13 -8.21 5.62
N ARG A 112 2.31 -8.43 5.05
CA ARG A 112 2.75 -9.72 4.53
C ARG A 112 3.16 -10.61 5.71
N ARG A 113 2.54 -11.79 5.80
CA ARG A 113 2.94 -12.85 6.72
C ARG A 113 4.07 -13.69 6.14
#